data_AF-A0A6P9EIY8-F1
#
_entry.id   AF-A0A6P9EIY8-F1
#
_cell.length_a   1.000
_cell.length_b   1.000
_cell.length_c   1.000
_cell.angle_alpha   90.00
_cell.angle_beta   90.00
_cell.angle_gamma   90.00
#
_symmetry.space_group_name_H-M   'P 1'
#
loop_
_entity.id
_entity.type
_entity.pdbx_description
1 polymer ?
#
loop_
_entity_poly.entity_id
_entity_poly.type
_entity_poly.pdbx_seq_one_letter_code
_entity_poly.pdbx_strand_id
1 'polypeptide(L)'
;MDAAAWNLMFLVVYVVAVAVDPLFFYLPVIEDNPSNATKCITTDKTLKIIAICVRSFLDLVTIGDLVRQISKRIRLEASEYVINILGILPVPQVLVPIIVSGMSGSKSRKIRKFLNAVVILQYVPRILRVWILWNKAVNDAMNNQPKTESSRPTDEDNEKEKKKEKKRKKEKKMKKEKKKYMVLKAGLNLYLYLIASHVLGAFWYFFSIERETKCWHLACHEHNITCNNSTFHCDNDFRINHPIINESCSLKDPNTNLFDFGIYQKARQSGILDSMDIPQKTLFCFWWGLRNLSSFGQNLETSPDYWENCFTILISIFGLLLFLYFIGNLQVYMQSEASEWLQRYKQRSYHGIHAANELETFEQRSHHAIQAA
;
A
#
# COMPACT_ATOMS: atom_id res chain seq x y z
N MET A 1 -8.93 -20.41 -19.22
CA MET A 1 -8.97 -19.81 -17.87
C MET A 1 -10.42 -19.59 -17.48
N ASP A 2 -10.81 -19.99 -16.27
CA ASP A 2 -12.13 -19.71 -15.71
C ASP A 2 -12.23 -18.24 -15.25
N ALA A 3 -13.45 -17.76 -14.96
CA ALA A 3 -13.69 -16.37 -14.59
C ALA A 3 -12.93 -15.94 -13.32
N ALA A 4 -12.73 -16.87 -12.37
CA ALA A 4 -12.01 -16.63 -11.13
C ALA A 4 -10.51 -16.37 -11.37
N ALA A 5 -9.86 -17.15 -12.24
CA ALA A 5 -8.46 -16.92 -12.60
C ALA A 5 -8.24 -15.55 -13.26
N TRP A 6 -9.19 -15.09 -14.08
CA TRP A 6 -9.14 -13.75 -14.68
C TRP A 6 -9.27 -12.65 -13.63
N ASN A 7 -10.24 -12.75 -12.72
CA ASN A 7 -10.42 -11.75 -11.65
C ASN A 7 -9.19 -11.66 -10.75
N LEU A 8 -8.54 -12.78 -10.45
CA LEU A 8 -7.30 -12.81 -9.68
C LEU A 8 -6.14 -12.14 -10.43
N MET A 9 -5.99 -12.42 -11.74
CA MET A 9 -4.96 -11.77 -12.56
C MET A 9 -5.12 -10.24 -12.55
N PHE A 10 -6.33 -9.73 -12.82
CA PHE A 10 -6.56 -8.28 -12.82
C PHE A 10 -6.45 -7.65 -11.44
N LEU A 11 -6.77 -8.38 -10.37
CA LEU A 11 -6.55 -7.92 -9.01
C LEU A 11 -5.06 -7.65 -8.75
N VAL A 12 -4.18 -8.56 -9.19
CA VAL A 12 -2.73 -8.35 -9.09
C VAL A 12 -2.29 -7.13 -9.89
N VAL A 13 -2.80 -6.96 -11.12
CA VAL A 13 -2.51 -5.78 -11.95
C VAL A 13 -2.91 -4.48 -11.25
N TYR A 14 -4.10 -4.42 -10.64
CA TYR A 14 -4.57 -3.22 -9.92
C TYR A 14 -3.77 -2.95 -8.64
N VAL A 15 -3.39 -4.00 -7.91
CA VAL A 15 -2.48 -3.89 -6.76
C VAL A 15 -1.14 -3.28 -7.17
N VAL A 16 -0.53 -3.80 -8.24
CA VAL A 16 0.74 -3.27 -8.76
C VAL A 16 0.58 -1.83 -9.25
N ALA A 17 -0.51 -1.51 -9.94
CA ALA A 17 -0.75 -0.15 -10.43
C ALA A 17 -0.81 0.90 -9.32
N VAL A 18 -1.52 0.60 -8.22
CA VAL A 18 -1.58 1.49 -7.05
C VAL A 18 -0.22 1.60 -6.37
N ALA A 19 0.55 0.50 -6.30
CA ALA A 19 1.89 0.49 -5.69
C ALA A 19 2.93 1.31 -6.47
N VAL A 20 2.77 1.47 -7.78
CA VAL A 20 3.69 2.22 -8.64
C VAL A 20 3.38 3.73 -8.66
N ASP A 21 2.14 4.15 -8.38
CA ASP A 21 1.75 5.56 -8.42
C ASP A 21 2.62 6.50 -7.53
N PRO A 22 3.08 6.11 -6.33
CA PRO A 22 3.91 6.99 -5.50
C PRO A 22 5.28 7.31 -6.12
N LEU A 23 5.75 6.51 -7.09
CA LEU A 23 7.02 6.76 -7.78
C LEU A 23 7.11 8.14 -8.42
N PHE A 24 5.97 8.71 -8.86
CA PHE A 24 5.97 10.04 -9.45
C PHE A 24 6.38 11.14 -8.45
N PHE A 25 6.08 10.98 -7.16
CA PHE A 25 6.46 11.96 -6.13
C PHE A 25 7.96 11.97 -5.83
N TYR A 26 8.67 10.92 -6.26
CA TYR A 26 10.11 10.80 -6.16
C TYR A 26 10.83 11.38 -7.39
N LEU A 27 10.13 11.94 -8.37
CA LEU A 27 10.76 12.54 -9.56
C LEU A 27 11.69 13.74 -9.30
N PRO A 28 11.33 14.73 -8.46
CA PRO A 28 12.21 15.86 -8.23
C PRO A 28 13.42 15.44 -7.39
N VAL A 29 14.61 15.82 -7.82
CA VAL A 29 15.88 15.57 -7.13
C VAL A 29 16.65 16.88 -7.08
N ILE A 30 17.37 17.11 -5.98
CA ILE A 30 18.26 18.25 -5.85
C ILE A 30 19.61 17.84 -6.43
N GLU A 31 20.08 18.57 -7.43
CA GLU A 31 21.44 18.44 -7.91
C GLU A 31 22.31 19.44 -7.16
N ASP A 32 23.31 18.92 -6.44
CA ASP A 32 24.33 19.71 -5.75
C ASP A 32 25.61 19.68 -6.58
N ASN A 33 26.00 20.82 -7.15
CA ASN A 33 27.25 20.94 -7.90
C ASN A 33 28.32 21.61 -7.02
N PRO A 34 29.31 20.85 -6.51
CA PRO A 34 30.32 21.36 -5.61
C PRO A 34 31.32 22.31 -6.28
N SER A 35 31.44 22.28 -7.62
CA SER A 35 32.41 23.11 -8.34
C SER A 35 32.01 24.58 -8.45
N ASN A 36 30.70 24.88 -8.41
CA ASN A 36 30.17 26.24 -8.46
C ASN A 36 29.25 26.57 -7.26
N ALA A 37 29.16 25.67 -6.28
CA ALA A 37 28.30 25.81 -5.10
C ALA A 37 26.85 26.18 -5.44
N THR A 38 26.28 25.60 -6.51
CA THR A 38 24.88 25.81 -6.88
C THR A 38 24.04 24.57 -6.61
N LYS A 39 22.90 24.76 -5.94
CA LYS A 39 21.86 23.74 -5.83
C LYS A 39 20.70 24.09 -6.74
N CYS A 40 20.18 23.10 -7.44
CA CYS A 40 19.03 23.27 -8.31
C CYS A 40 18.17 22.00 -8.30
N ILE A 41 16.91 22.14 -8.70
CA ILE A 41 16.02 21.00 -8.92
C ILE A 41 16.21 20.51 -10.34
N THR A 42 16.40 19.21 -10.43
CA THR A 42 16.30 18.45 -11.67
C THR A 42 15.22 17.39 -11.52
N THR A 43 14.87 16.76 -12.63
CA THR A 43 13.96 15.62 -12.65
C THR A 43 14.76 14.37 -12.98
N ASP A 44 14.60 13.33 -12.17
CA ASP A 44 15.16 12.02 -12.47
C ASP A 44 14.53 11.45 -13.75
N LYS A 45 15.28 11.54 -14.85
CA LYS A 45 14.84 11.10 -16.19
C LYS A 45 14.66 9.59 -16.24
N THR A 46 15.49 8.84 -15.52
CA THR A 46 15.44 7.37 -15.47
C THR A 46 14.17 6.92 -14.78
N LEU A 47 13.91 7.45 -13.58
CA LEU A 47 12.67 7.16 -12.84
C LEU A 47 11.44 7.61 -13.60
N LYS A 48 11.48 8.78 -14.27
CA LYS A 48 10.38 9.28 -15.10
C LYS A 48 10.03 8.31 -16.23
N ILE A 49 11.02 7.86 -16.99
CA ILE A 49 10.81 6.92 -18.09
C ILE A 49 10.25 5.61 -17.54
N ILE A 50 10.87 5.05 -16.49
CA ILE A 50 10.41 3.78 -15.88
C ILE A 50 8.96 3.90 -15.40
N ALA A 51 8.63 4.93 -14.63
CA ALA A 51 7.29 5.12 -14.07
C ALA A 51 6.24 5.32 -15.17
N ILE A 52 6.53 6.11 -16.21
CA ILE A 52 5.62 6.32 -17.36
C ILE A 52 5.44 5.01 -18.14
N CYS A 53 6.52 4.28 -18.44
CA CYS A 53 6.45 3.02 -19.18
C CYS A 53 5.65 1.96 -18.44
N VAL A 54 5.97 1.73 -17.15
CA VAL A 54 5.26 0.75 -16.32
C VAL A 54 3.78 1.11 -16.19
N ARG A 55 3.47 2.38 -15.94
CA ARG A 55 2.07 2.80 -15.78
C ARG A 55 1.29 2.76 -17.09
N SER A 56 1.90 3.15 -18.20
CA SER A 56 1.29 3.04 -19.54
C SER A 56 0.95 1.58 -19.86
N PHE A 57 1.87 0.65 -19.59
CA PHE A 57 1.62 -0.78 -19.76
C PHE A 57 0.46 -1.27 -18.88
N LEU A 58 0.45 -0.92 -17.59
CA LEU A 58 -0.62 -1.31 -16.67
C LEU A 58 -1.97 -0.72 -17.09
N ASP A 59 -2.00 0.55 -17.50
CA ASP A 59 -3.22 1.21 -17.96
C ASP A 59 -3.78 0.52 -19.22
N LEU A 60 -2.94 0.12 -20.19
CA LEU A 60 -3.37 -0.69 -21.34
C LEU A 60 -4.00 -2.03 -20.94
N VAL A 61 -3.40 -2.72 -19.97
CA VAL A 61 -3.98 -3.97 -19.43
C VAL A 61 -5.33 -3.71 -18.78
N THR A 62 -5.46 -2.62 -18.01
CA THR A 62 -6.73 -2.24 -17.36
C THR A 62 -7.82 -1.85 -18.36
N ILE A 63 -7.45 -1.16 -19.44
CA ILE A 63 -8.36 -0.81 -20.55
C ILE A 63 -8.84 -2.09 -21.24
N GLY A 64 -7.93 -3.04 -21.48
CA GLY A 64 -8.29 -4.36 -22.02
C GLY A 64 -9.31 -5.10 -21.14
N ASP A 65 -9.15 -5.05 -19.82
CA ASP A 65 -10.14 -5.62 -18.90
C ASP A 65 -11.49 -4.91 -19.02
N LEU A 66 -11.51 -3.58 -19.04
CA LEU A 66 -12.74 -2.80 -19.18
C LEU A 66 -13.47 -3.13 -20.50
N VAL A 67 -12.76 -3.16 -21.63
CA VAL A 67 -13.32 -3.52 -22.94
C VAL A 67 -13.91 -4.93 -22.90
N ARG A 68 -13.19 -5.90 -22.31
CA ARG A 68 -13.67 -7.27 -22.15
C ARG A 68 -14.94 -7.34 -21.31
N GLN A 69 -15.04 -6.57 -20.22
CA GLN A 69 -16.21 -6.52 -19.36
C GLN A 69 -17.44 -5.96 -20.11
N ILE A 70 -17.23 -4.90 -20.90
CA ILE A 70 -18.27 -4.30 -21.77
C ILE A 70 -18.72 -5.29 -22.84
N SER A 71 -17.79 -5.92 -23.56
CA SER A 71 -18.08 -6.88 -24.63
C SER A 71 -18.88 -8.09 -24.15
N LYS A 72 -18.66 -8.53 -22.90
CA LYS A 72 -19.42 -9.64 -22.29
C LYS A 72 -20.77 -9.19 -21.70
N ARG A 73 -21.18 -7.92 -21.87
CA ARG A 73 -22.38 -7.29 -21.26
C ARG A 73 -22.59 -7.71 -19.81
N ILE A 74 -21.52 -7.72 -19.03
CA ILE A 74 -21.66 -7.89 -17.58
C ILE A 74 -22.48 -6.70 -17.10
N ARG A 75 -23.63 -6.93 -16.46
CA ARG A 75 -24.41 -5.87 -15.79
C ARG A 75 -23.55 -5.30 -14.67
N LEU A 76 -22.78 -4.26 -14.99
CA LEU A 76 -22.09 -3.41 -14.03
C LEU A 76 -23.10 -2.37 -13.55
N GLU A 77 -23.10 -2.10 -12.25
CA GLU A 77 -23.80 -0.92 -11.77
C GLU A 77 -23.10 0.35 -12.28
N ALA A 78 -23.86 1.44 -12.48
CA ALA A 78 -23.32 2.69 -13.00
C ALA A 78 -22.14 3.22 -12.15
N SER A 79 -22.18 2.98 -10.83
CA SER A 79 -21.13 3.32 -9.87
C SER A 79 -19.81 2.59 -10.17
N GLU A 80 -19.85 1.29 -10.42
CA GLU A 80 -18.66 0.48 -10.77
C GLU A 80 -18.06 0.95 -12.10
N TYR A 81 -18.90 1.29 -13.07
CA TYR A 81 -18.45 1.82 -14.35
C TYR A 81 -17.73 3.16 -14.21
N VAL A 82 -18.30 4.10 -13.43
CA VAL A 82 -17.67 5.39 -13.15
C VAL A 82 -16.35 5.21 -12.41
N ILE A 83 -16.31 4.36 -11.37
CA ILE A 83 -15.08 4.05 -10.65
C ILE A 83 -14.04 3.47 -11.61
N ASN A 84 -14.44 2.56 -12.52
CA ASN A 84 -13.61 1.93 -13.57
C ASN A 84 -13.19 2.85 -14.72
N ILE A 85 -13.80 4.02 -14.88
CA ILE A 85 -13.25 5.08 -15.75
C ILE A 85 -12.29 5.96 -14.95
N LEU A 86 -12.72 6.46 -13.79
CA LEU A 86 -11.97 7.44 -13.01
C LEU A 86 -10.55 6.97 -12.69
N GLY A 87 -10.37 5.84 -12.02
CA GLY A 87 -9.03 5.29 -11.75
C GLY A 87 -8.14 4.90 -12.95
N ILE A 88 -8.63 4.86 -14.21
CA ILE A 88 -7.79 4.62 -15.41
C ILE A 88 -7.10 5.93 -15.80
N LEU A 89 -7.69 7.08 -15.45
CA LEU A 89 -7.16 8.38 -15.85
C LEU A 89 -5.70 8.52 -15.40
N PRO A 90 -4.76 8.84 -16.32
CA PRO A 90 -3.32 8.93 -16.06
C PRO A 90 -2.95 10.24 -15.34
N VAL A 91 -3.78 10.67 -14.38
CA VAL A 91 -3.62 11.96 -13.70
C VAL A 91 -2.23 12.08 -13.05
N PRO A 92 -1.69 11.08 -12.31
CA PRO A 92 -0.35 11.22 -11.73
C PRO A 92 0.75 11.38 -12.80
N GLN A 93 0.65 10.67 -13.93
CA GLN A 93 1.65 10.70 -15.01
C GLN A 93 1.75 12.07 -15.68
N VAL A 94 0.62 12.77 -15.82
CA VAL A 94 0.55 14.09 -16.46
C VAL A 94 0.80 15.19 -15.43
N LEU A 95 0.16 15.09 -14.27
CA LEU A 95 0.08 16.19 -13.31
C LEU A 95 1.38 16.34 -12.52
N VAL A 96 2.03 15.24 -12.13
CA VAL A 96 3.22 15.32 -11.27
C VAL A 96 4.42 15.95 -12.00
N PRO A 97 4.75 15.59 -13.26
CA PRO A 97 5.79 16.31 -13.99
C PRO A 97 5.49 17.81 -14.14
N ILE A 98 4.22 18.20 -14.36
CA ILE A 98 3.81 19.60 -14.44
C ILE A 98 4.00 20.31 -13.10
N ILE A 99 3.65 19.65 -12.00
CA ILE A 99 3.87 20.18 -10.65
C ILE A 99 5.37 20.39 -10.42
N VAL A 100 6.21 19.39 -10.73
CA VAL A 100 7.68 19.46 -10.57
C VAL A 100 8.28 20.61 -11.37
N SER A 101 7.91 20.76 -12.65
CA SER A 101 8.34 21.92 -13.45
C SER A 101 7.88 23.26 -12.85
N GLY A 102 6.75 23.27 -12.14
CA GLY A 102 6.22 24.43 -11.44
C GLY A 102 6.77 24.66 -10.02
N MET A 103 7.54 23.73 -9.44
CA MET A 103 8.12 23.87 -8.09
C MET A 103 9.24 24.91 -8.05
N SER A 104 10.06 24.98 -9.10
CA SER A 104 11.10 26.00 -9.24
C SER A 104 10.56 27.39 -9.61
N GLY A 105 9.26 27.51 -9.85
CA GLY A 105 8.58 28.72 -10.32
C GLY A 105 7.79 29.53 -9.28
N SER A 106 7.58 30.82 -9.55
CA SER A 106 6.69 31.77 -8.87
C SER A 106 5.19 31.48 -9.04
N LYS A 107 4.82 30.38 -9.73
CA LYS A 107 3.42 29.97 -9.85
C LYS A 107 2.77 29.91 -8.47
N SER A 108 1.51 30.37 -8.39
CA SER A 108 0.81 30.52 -7.13
C SER A 108 0.86 29.23 -6.31
N ARG A 109 1.26 29.35 -5.02
CA ARG A 109 1.23 28.26 -4.04
C ARG A 109 -0.15 27.58 -3.97
N LYS A 110 -1.23 28.30 -4.30
CA LYS A 110 -2.59 27.74 -4.39
C LYS A 110 -2.76 26.72 -5.53
N ILE A 111 -2.15 26.99 -6.70
CA ILE A 111 -2.22 26.09 -7.86
C ILE A 111 -1.50 24.77 -7.54
N ARG A 112 -0.27 24.81 -7.03
CA ARG A 112 0.47 23.56 -6.68
C ARG A 112 -0.30 22.69 -5.69
N LYS A 113 -0.92 23.31 -4.68
CA LYS A 113 -1.76 22.62 -3.69
C LYS A 113 -3.02 22.00 -4.30
N PHE A 114 -3.68 22.71 -5.20
CA PHE A 114 -4.83 22.17 -5.92
C PHE A 114 -4.42 20.94 -6.74
N LEU A 115 -3.29 21.00 -7.45
CA LEU A 115 -2.80 19.86 -8.24
C LEU A 115 -2.42 18.68 -7.32
N ASN A 116 -1.75 18.92 -6.19
CA ASN A 116 -1.44 17.87 -5.20
C ASN A 116 -2.72 17.22 -4.64
N ALA A 117 -3.76 18.01 -4.35
CA ALA A 117 -5.05 17.50 -3.89
C ALA A 117 -5.74 16.64 -4.97
N VAL A 118 -5.65 17.03 -6.24
CA VAL A 118 -6.14 16.24 -7.37
C VAL A 118 -5.42 14.89 -7.46
N VAL A 119 -4.09 14.85 -7.26
CA VAL A 119 -3.36 13.57 -7.23
C VAL A 119 -3.83 12.69 -6.07
N ILE A 120 -4.03 13.24 -4.87
CA ILE A 120 -4.52 12.50 -3.70
C ILE A 120 -5.94 11.97 -3.94
N LEU A 121 -6.84 12.83 -4.42
CA LEU A 121 -8.23 12.47 -4.68
C LEU A 121 -8.32 11.30 -5.67
N GLN A 122 -7.39 11.24 -6.62
CA GLN A 122 -7.31 10.17 -7.60
C GLN A 122 -6.94 8.80 -7.02
N TYR A 123 -6.30 8.73 -5.84
CA TYR A 123 -6.05 7.44 -5.18
C TYR A 123 -7.33 6.76 -4.71
N VAL A 124 -8.37 7.54 -4.36
CA VAL A 124 -9.65 7.01 -3.86
C VAL A 124 -10.29 6.04 -4.87
N PRO A 125 -10.58 6.41 -6.13
CA PRO A 125 -11.15 5.47 -7.09
C PRO A 125 -10.20 4.30 -7.39
N ARG A 126 -8.88 4.48 -7.33
CA ARG A 126 -7.91 3.40 -7.58
C ARG A 126 -7.95 2.33 -6.48
N ILE A 127 -7.96 2.75 -5.21
CA ILE A 127 -8.05 1.84 -4.06
C ILE A 127 -9.42 1.16 -4.02
N LEU A 128 -10.50 1.90 -4.31
CA LEU A 128 -11.86 1.34 -4.35
C LEU A 128 -11.98 0.21 -5.37
N ARG A 129 -11.35 0.30 -6.54
CA ARG A 129 -11.34 -0.79 -7.53
C ARG A 129 -10.71 -2.07 -7.00
N VAL A 130 -9.56 -1.96 -6.32
CA VAL A 130 -8.88 -3.11 -5.71
C VAL A 130 -9.82 -3.78 -4.71
N TRP A 131 -10.49 -2.99 -3.88
CA TRP A 131 -11.45 -3.49 -2.89
C TRP A 131 -12.68 -4.16 -3.53
N ILE A 132 -13.29 -3.55 -4.55
CA ILE A 132 -14.44 -4.12 -5.27
C ILE A 132 -14.05 -5.44 -5.93
N LEU A 133 -12.94 -5.48 -6.67
CA LEU A 133 -12.52 -6.69 -7.38
C LEU A 133 -12.12 -7.80 -6.41
N TRP A 134 -11.49 -7.45 -5.28
CA TRP A 134 -11.21 -8.41 -4.22
C TRP A 134 -12.49 -9.03 -3.66
N ASN A 135 -13.49 -8.22 -3.31
CA ASN A 135 -14.79 -8.71 -2.84
C ASN A 135 -15.43 -9.65 -3.87
N LYS A 136 -15.37 -9.29 -5.15
CA LYS A 136 -15.90 -10.13 -6.24
C LYS A 136 -15.17 -11.46 -6.34
N ALA A 137 -13.84 -11.44 -6.35
CA ALA A 137 -13.01 -12.65 -6.41
C ALA A 137 -13.29 -13.59 -5.21
N VAL A 138 -13.49 -13.02 -4.03
CA VAL A 138 -13.88 -13.75 -2.82
C VAL A 138 -15.27 -14.38 -2.96
N ASN A 139 -16.26 -13.58 -3.37
CA ASN A 139 -17.65 -14.04 -3.48
C ASN A 139 -17.78 -15.16 -4.52
N ASP A 140 -17.07 -15.06 -5.64
CA ASP A 140 -17.02 -16.11 -6.66
C ASP A 140 -16.40 -17.41 -6.13
N ALA A 141 -15.34 -17.31 -5.31
CA ALA A 141 -14.73 -18.48 -4.66
C ALA A 141 -15.69 -19.14 -3.64
N MET A 142 -16.51 -18.34 -2.94
CA MET A 142 -17.48 -18.83 -1.96
C MET A 142 -18.75 -19.43 -2.60
N ASN A 143 -19.20 -18.90 -3.74
CA ASN A 143 -20.47 -19.27 -4.39
C ASN A 143 -20.36 -20.46 -5.35
N ASN A 144 -19.17 -20.86 -5.82
CA ASN A 144 -18.95 -22.03 -6.69
C ASN A 144 -19.11 -23.40 -5.96
N GLN A 145 -20.08 -23.51 -5.05
CA GLN A 145 -20.47 -24.78 -4.45
C GLN A 145 -21.19 -25.67 -5.47
N PRO A 146 -20.82 -26.95 -5.61
CA PRO A 146 -21.61 -27.89 -6.41
C PRO A 146 -22.98 -28.10 -5.76
N LYS A 147 -24.05 -27.80 -6.52
CA LYS A 147 -25.41 -28.23 -6.18
C LYS A 147 -25.39 -29.76 -6.11
N THR A 148 -25.91 -30.30 -5.00
CA THR A 148 -26.05 -31.75 -4.82
C THR A 148 -26.98 -32.29 -5.89
N GLU A 149 -26.40 -32.98 -6.86
CA GLU A 149 -27.12 -33.72 -7.90
C GLU A 149 -27.85 -34.90 -7.24
N SER A 150 -29.17 -34.88 -7.33
CA SER A 150 -30.07 -35.88 -6.77
C SER A 150 -30.05 -37.12 -7.65
N SER A 151 -29.26 -38.12 -7.26
CA SER A 151 -29.25 -39.44 -7.90
C SER A 151 -30.26 -40.37 -7.21
N ARG A 152 -31.14 -40.98 -8.02
CA ARG A 152 -32.20 -41.95 -7.66
C ARG A 152 -31.63 -43.21 -6.97
N PRO A 153 -32.28 -43.79 -5.94
CA PRO A 153 -31.66 -44.79 -5.08
C PRO A 153 -31.87 -46.24 -5.58
N THR A 154 -30.80 -47.02 -5.48
CA THR A 154 -30.80 -48.50 -5.37
C THR A 154 -29.74 -48.84 -4.32
N ASP A 155 -30.14 -49.57 -3.26
CA ASP A 155 -29.40 -50.04 -2.07
C ASP A 155 -29.15 -49.05 -0.90
N GLU A 156 -29.94 -49.18 0.17
CA GLU A 156 -30.00 -48.24 1.32
C GLU A 156 -28.73 -48.12 2.17
N ASP A 157 -27.98 -49.21 2.40
CA ASP A 157 -26.80 -49.17 3.28
C ASP A 157 -25.54 -48.66 2.56
N ASN A 158 -25.40 -48.99 1.28
CA ASN A 158 -24.36 -48.46 0.41
C ASN A 158 -24.61 -46.95 0.11
N GLU A 159 -25.87 -46.53 0.11
CA GLU A 159 -26.25 -45.12 -0.04
C GLU A 159 -25.94 -44.27 1.21
N LYS A 160 -26.13 -44.82 2.42
CA LYS A 160 -25.79 -44.13 3.68
C LYS A 160 -24.30 -43.82 3.79
N GLU A 161 -23.44 -44.77 3.43
CA GLU A 161 -21.98 -44.57 3.47
C GLU A 161 -21.51 -43.56 2.42
N LYS A 162 -22.02 -43.67 1.18
CA LYS A 162 -21.78 -42.68 0.11
C LYS A 162 -22.26 -41.28 0.50
N LYS A 163 -23.41 -41.14 1.17
CA LYS A 163 -23.92 -39.87 1.70
C LYS A 163 -23.00 -39.30 2.79
N LYS A 164 -22.52 -40.13 3.74
CA LYS A 164 -21.56 -39.73 4.79
C LYS A 164 -20.24 -39.25 4.18
N GLU A 165 -19.71 -39.94 3.19
CA GLU A 165 -18.46 -39.54 2.54
C GLU A 165 -18.60 -38.27 1.71
N LYS A 166 -19.69 -38.12 0.94
CA LYS A 166 -20.02 -36.86 0.25
C LYS A 166 -20.10 -35.69 1.23
N LYS A 167 -20.74 -35.88 2.39
CA LYS A 167 -20.82 -34.87 3.46
C LYS A 167 -19.45 -34.50 4.01
N ARG A 168 -18.61 -35.48 4.35
CA ARG A 168 -17.22 -35.26 4.80
C ARG A 168 -16.38 -34.51 3.77
N LYS A 169 -16.48 -34.87 2.48
CA LYS A 169 -15.78 -34.18 1.39
C LYS A 169 -16.25 -32.72 1.26
N LYS A 170 -17.55 -32.47 1.36
CA LYS A 170 -18.14 -31.12 1.32
C LYS A 170 -17.67 -30.26 2.51
N GLU A 171 -17.66 -30.81 3.72
CA GLU A 171 -17.17 -30.13 4.93
C GLU A 171 -15.67 -29.80 4.85
N LYS A 172 -14.84 -30.76 4.40
CA LYS A 172 -13.41 -30.52 4.18
C LYS A 172 -13.16 -29.42 3.15
N LYS A 173 -13.91 -29.42 2.03
CA LYS A 173 -13.83 -28.38 1.00
C LYS A 173 -14.24 -27.01 1.57
N MET A 174 -15.34 -26.94 2.32
CA MET A 174 -15.82 -25.70 2.93
C MET A 174 -14.84 -25.11 3.95
N LYS A 175 -14.24 -25.95 4.80
CA LYS A 175 -13.17 -25.51 5.72
C LYS A 175 -11.95 -24.96 4.97
N LYS A 176 -11.54 -25.61 3.88
CA LYS A 176 -10.42 -25.17 3.04
C LYS A 176 -10.69 -23.80 2.40
N GLU A 177 -11.88 -23.58 1.83
CA GLU A 177 -12.25 -22.30 1.22
C GLU A 177 -12.41 -21.18 2.26
N LYS A 178 -13.01 -21.47 3.42
CA LYS A 178 -13.10 -20.50 4.53
C LYS A 178 -11.72 -20.07 5.01
N LYS A 179 -10.78 -21.00 5.13
CA LYS A 179 -9.38 -20.71 5.50
C LYS A 179 -8.69 -19.83 4.46
N LYS A 180 -8.82 -20.15 3.16
CA LYS A 180 -8.30 -19.32 2.07
C LYS A 180 -8.84 -17.89 2.12
N TYR A 181 -10.15 -17.73 2.33
CA TYR A 181 -10.77 -16.41 2.47
C TYR A 181 -10.16 -15.60 3.62
N MET A 182 -10.01 -16.21 4.79
CA MET A 182 -9.43 -15.53 5.96
C MET A 182 -7.98 -15.08 5.69
N VAL A 183 -7.16 -15.94 5.07
CA VAL A 183 -5.78 -15.58 4.67
C VAL A 183 -5.78 -14.44 3.66
N LEU A 184 -6.62 -14.51 2.63
CA LEU A 184 -6.69 -13.49 1.59
C LEU A 184 -7.17 -12.13 2.13
N LYS A 185 -8.10 -12.14 3.10
CA LYS A 185 -8.54 -10.93 3.82
C LYS A 185 -7.42 -10.32 4.65
N ALA A 186 -6.69 -11.14 5.40
CA ALA A 186 -5.53 -10.66 6.17
C ALA A 186 -4.46 -10.04 5.25
N GLY A 187 -4.18 -10.70 4.11
CA GLY A 187 -3.26 -10.19 3.10
C GLY A 187 -3.68 -8.86 2.48
N LEU A 188 -4.97 -8.69 2.16
CA LEU A 188 -5.47 -7.40 1.66
C LEU A 188 -5.31 -6.29 2.70
N ASN A 189 -5.67 -6.55 3.96
CA ASN A 189 -5.54 -5.57 5.03
C ASN A 189 -4.08 -5.16 5.25
N LEU A 190 -3.15 -6.13 5.21
CA LEU A 190 -1.72 -5.85 5.26
C LEU A 190 -1.29 -5.00 4.05
N TYR A 191 -1.70 -5.37 2.84
CA TYR A 191 -1.40 -4.61 1.63
C TYR A 191 -1.88 -3.16 1.73
N LEU A 192 -3.11 -2.92 2.17
CA LEU A 192 -3.68 -1.58 2.37
C LEU A 192 -2.88 -0.76 3.40
N TYR A 193 -2.33 -1.40 4.43
CA TYR A 193 -1.48 -0.74 5.41
C TYR A 193 -0.09 -0.38 4.85
N LEU A 194 0.52 -1.30 4.10
CA LEU A 194 1.83 -1.08 3.46
C LEU A 194 1.74 0.00 2.37
N ILE A 195 0.68 0.00 1.56
CA ILE A 195 0.50 1.03 0.52
C ILE A 195 0.25 2.42 1.12
N ALA A 196 -0.52 2.51 2.21
CA ALA A 196 -0.71 3.77 2.93
C ALA A 196 0.64 4.30 3.46
N SER A 197 1.48 3.42 4.00
CA SER A 197 2.84 3.75 4.46
C SER A 197 3.74 4.23 3.30
N HIS A 198 3.66 3.57 2.14
CA HIS A 198 4.42 3.95 0.95
C HIS A 198 3.99 5.31 0.39
N VAL A 199 2.69 5.55 0.26
CA VAL A 199 2.12 6.84 -0.16
C VAL A 199 2.53 7.95 0.82
N LEU A 200 2.46 7.68 2.12
CA LEU A 200 2.86 8.64 3.14
C LEU A 200 4.35 9.01 3.04
N GLY A 201 5.22 8.01 2.87
CA GLY A 201 6.65 8.22 2.65
C GLY A 201 6.95 9.05 1.40
N ALA A 202 6.21 8.81 0.31
CA ALA A 202 6.35 9.55 -0.93
C ALA A 202 5.93 11.02 -0.81
N PHE A 203 4.83 11.30 -0.09
CA PHE A 203 4.44 12.68 0.22
C PHE A 203 5.47 13.37 1.09
N TRP A 204 6.00 12.69 2.10
CA TRP A 204 7.05 13.26 2.93
C TRP A 204 8.31 13.63 2.12
N TYR A 205 8.74 12.78 1.20
CA TYR A 205 9.84 13.10 0.27
C TYR A 205 9.52 14.34 -0.57
N PHE A 206 8.37 14.33 -1.24
CA PHE A 206 7.96 15.41 -2.12
C PHE A 206 7.82 16.76 -1.38
N PHE A 207 7.20 16.75 -0.20
CA PHE A 207 7.10 17.93 0.65
C PHE A 207 8.44 18.37 1.23
N SER A 208 9.42 17.47 1.38
CA SER A 208 10.78 17.86 1.74
C SER A 208 11.42 18.72 0.64
N ILE A 209 11.22 18.36 -0.64
CA ILE A 209 11.67 19.21 -1.76
C ILE A 209 10.86 20.52 -1.82
N GLU A 210 9.54 20.49 -1.57
CA GLU A 210 8.76 21.76 -1.47
C GLU A 210 9.26 22.64 -0.31
N ARG A 211 9.71 22.03 0.80
CA ARG A 211 10.27 22.76 1.94
C ARG A 211 11.62 23.39 1.59
N GLU A 212 12.47 22.66 0.87
CA GLU A 212 13.73 23.15 0.31
C GLU A 212 13.51 24.40 -0.55
N THR A 213 12.63 24.30 -1.55
CA THR A 213 12.38 25.42 -2.48
C THR A 213 11.79 26.63 -1.78
N LYS A 214 10.95 26.41 -0.78
CA LYS A 214 10.43 27.49 0.06
C LYS A 214 11.58 28.21 0.76
N CYS A 215 12.57 27.50 1.30
CA CYS A 215 13.76 28.12 1.88
C CYS A 215 14.50 28.97 0.85
N TRP A 216 14.81 28.42 -0.33
CA TRP A 216 15.53 29.17 -1.37
C TRP A 216 14.79 30.44 -1.78
N HIS A 217 13.47 30.37 -1.95
CA HIS A 217 12.65 31.55 -2.25
C HIS A 217 12.65 32.60 -1.14
N LEU A 218 12.64 32.19 0.13
CA LEU A 218 12.76 33.12 1.26
C LEU A 218 14.13 33.81 1.28
N ALA A 219 15.21 33.04 1.11
CA ALA A 219 16.56 33.58 1.06
C ALA A 219 16.73 34.61 -0.06
N CYS A 220 16.13 34.38 -1.23
CA CYS A 220 16.13 35.37 -2.30
C CYS A 220 15.47 36.69 -1.89
N HIS A 221 14.32 36.62 -1.22
CA HIS A 221 13.59 37.79 -0.77
C HIS A 221 14.37 38.55 0.31
N GLU A 222 14.93 37.85 1.29
CA GLU A 222 15.69 38.47 2.39
C GLU A 222 16.97 39.16 1.90
N HIS A 223 17.63 38.61 0.90
CA HIS A 223 18.86 39.17 0.34
C HIS A 223 18.63 40.07 -0.90
N ASN A 224 17.39 40.45 -1.22
CA ASN A 224 17.04 41.26 -2.40
C ASN A 224 17.56 40.70 -3.73
N ILE A 225 17.67 39.38 -3.83
CA ILE A 225 18.11 38.68 -5.04
C ILE A 225 16.89 38.47 -5.94
N THR A 226 17.04 38.81 -7.23
CA THR A 226 16.00 38.52 -8.22
C THR A 226 16.04 37.04 -8.60
N CYS A 227 15.20 36.22 -7.98
CA CYS A 227 15.00 34.82 -8.32
C CYS A 227 13.78 34.66 -9.23
N ASN A 228 14.00 34.22 -10.46
CA ASN A 228 12.96 33.92 -11.43
C ASN A 228 12.57 32.43 -11.36
N ASN A 229 11.60 32.04 -12.18
CA ASN A 229 11.04 30.68 -12.15
C ASN A 229 12.00 29.59 -12.68
N SER A 230 13.00 30.03 -13.42
CA SER A 230 14.06 29.20 -14.01
C SER A 230 15.29 29.12 -13.11
N THR A 231 15.42 30.00 -12.11
CA THR A 231 16.62 30.14 -11.26
C THR A 231 16.97 28.86 -10.53
N PHE A 232 15.95 28.07 -10.15
CA PHE A 232 16.15 26.82 -9.43
C PHE A 232 16.04 25.57 -10.32
N HIS A 233 16.04 25.69 -11.65
CA HIS A 233 16.06 24.54 -12.57
C HIS A 233 17.45 24.36 -13.17
N CYS A 234 17.96 23.12 -13.15
CA CYS A 234 19.31 22.80 -13.65
C CYS A 234 19.47 22.93 -15.18
N ASP A 235 18.36 22.98 -15.93
CA ASP A 235 18.34 23.06 -17.41
C ASP A 235 18.55 24.49 -17.98
N ASN A 236 18.78 25.52 -17.15
CA ASN A 236 18.96 26.91 -17.62
C ASN A 236 20.40 27.43 -17.46
N ASP A 237 20.86 28.18 -18.46
CA ASP A 237 22.19 28.83 -18.48
C ASP A 237 22.35 29.98 -17.46
N PHE A 238 21.25 30.50 -16.91
CA PHE A 238 21.28 31.55 -15.87
C PHE A 238 21.48 30.95 -14.47
N ARG A 239 22.69 30.45 -14.22
CA ARG A 239 23.14 30.06 -12.88
C ARG A 239 23.61 31.31 -12.15
N ILE A 240 22.73 31.95 -11.37
CA ILE A 240 23.20 33.01 -10.48
C ILE A 240 23.96 32.32 -9.34
N ASN A 241 25.25 32.63 -9.20
CA ASN A 241 26.13 32.13 -8.15
C ASN A 241 25.59 32.59 -6.79
N HIS A 242 24.92 31.70 -6.05
CA HIS A 242 24.39 32.00 -4.72
C HIS A 242 24.85 31.03 -3.63
N PRO A 243 26.15 31.04 -3.29
CA PRO A 243 26.64 30.49 -2.03
C PRO A 243 25.78 30.96 -0.83
N ILE A 244 25.33 32.22 -0.86
CA ILE A 244 24.49 32.85 0.17
C ILE A 244 23.15 32.11 0.35
N ILE A 245 22.45 31.75 -0.73
CA ILE A 245 21.17 31.01 -0.62
C ILE A 245 21.39 29.63 -0.01
N ASN A 246 22.46 28.96 -0.42
CA ASN A 246 22.83 27.65 0.10
C ASN A 246 23.21 27.73 1.59
N GLU A 247 23.89 28.79 2.01
CA GLU A 247 24.22 29.06 3.40
C GLU A 247 22.95 29.33 4.24
N SER A 248 22.05 30.21 3.79
CA SER A 248 20.76 30.49 4.47
C SER A 248 19.89 29.24 4.64
N CYS A 249 20.02 28.32 3.67
CA CYS A 249 19.29 27.07 3.64
C CYS A 249 20.13 25.88 4.08
N SER A 250 21.22 26.08 4.83
CA SER A 250 22.00 24.99 5.41
C SER A 250 21.33 24.41 6.66
N LEU A 251 21.84 23.27 7.13
CA LEU A 251 21.35 22.62 8.34
C LEU A 251 21.83 23.40 9.58
N LYS A 252 21.00 23.45 10.65
CA LYS A 252 21.27 24.12 11.93
C LYS A 252 22.75 23.98 12.36
N ASP A 253 23.51 25.06 12.23
CA ASP A 253 24.64 25.34 13.12
C ASP A 253 24.05 26.01 14.37
N PRO A 254 24.38 25.56 15.60
CA PRO A 254 23.89 26.17 16.85
C PRO A 254 24.11 27.69 16.95
N ASN A 255 24.97 28.29 16.12
CA ASN A 255 25.31 29.71 16.17
C ASN A 255 24.50 30.62 15.24
N THR A 256 23.53 30.12 14.44
CA THR A 256 22.79 30.94 13.46
C THR A 256 21.28 30.68 13.45
N ASN A 257 20.48 31.74 13.25
CA ASN A 257 19.02 31.69 13.06
C ASN A 257 18.65 31.11 11.68
N LEU A 258 19.06 29.86 11.42
CA LEU A 258 18.83 29.14 10.16
C LEU A 258 17.36 28.75 9.98
N PHE A 259 16.95 28.57 8.72
CA PHE A 259 15.59 28.14 8.37
C PHE A 259 15.26 26.80 9.01
N ASP A 260 14.12 26.74 9.71
CA ASP A 260 13.65 25.53 10.36
C ASP A 260 13.00 24.57 9.33
N PHE A 261 13.49 23.34 9.25
CA PHE A 261 12.96 22.31 8.34
C PHE A 261 11.93 21.39 9.03
N GLY A 262 11.81 21.43 10.35
CA GLY A 262 10.92 20.57 11.13
C GLY A 262 11.01 19.09 10.73
N ILE A 263 9.87 18.46 10.43
CA ILE A 263 9.79 17.03 10.12
C ILE A 263 10.56 16.63 8.84
N TYR A 264 10.92 17.59 7.99
CA TYR A 264 11.65 17.37 6.74
C TYR A 264 13.16 17.41 6.93
N GLN A 265 13.65 17.86 8.09
CA GLN A 265 15.08 17.98 8.39
C GLN A 265 15.82 16.65 8.17
N LYS A 266 15.21 15.53 8.59
CA LYS A 266 15.82 14.20 8.44
C LYS A 266 16.00 13.79 6.98
N ALA A 267 15.10 14.17 6.08
CA ALA A 267 15.24 13.87 4.66
C ALA A 267 16.49 14.54 4.10
N ARG A 268 16.69 15.83 4.44
CA ARG A 268 17.86 16.56 3.98
C ARG A 268 19.17 16.06 4.61
N GLN A 269 19.19 15.83 5.92
CA GLN A 269 20.39 15.32 6.62
C GLN A 269 20.86 13.97 6.07
N SER A 270 19.93 13.16 5.57
CA SER A 270 20.27 11.86 4.99
C SER A 270 20.87 11.92 3.59
N GLY A 271 20.85 13.08 2.91
CA GLY A 271 21.24 13.21 1.50
C GLY A 271 20.29 12.53 0.50
N ILE A 272 19.12 12.06 0.97
CA ILE A 272 18.18 11.33 0.09
C ILE A 272 17.53 12.21 -0.96
N LEU A 273 17.49 13.52 -0.73
CA LEU A 273 16.97 14.50 -1.68
C LEU A 273 17.91 14.69 -2.88
N ASP A 274 19.19 14.36 -2.71
CA ASP A 274 20.24 14.47 -3.72
C ASP A 274 20.53 13.13 -4.44
N SER A 275 20.03 12.03 -3.88
CA SER A 275 20.27 10.68 -4.39
C SER A 275 19.38 10.32 -5.59
N MET A 276 20.01 9.81 -6.65
CA MET A 276 19.36 9.18 -7.81
C MET A 276 19.15 7.66 -7.61
N ASP A 277 19.54 7.10 -6.46
CA ASP A 277 19.30 5.69 -6.12
C ASP A 277 17.82 5.49 -5.74
N ILE A 278 17.04 5.01 -6.71
CA ILE A 278 15.59 4.79 -6.58
C ILE A 278 15.27 3.81 -5.42
N PRO A 279 15.86 2.59 -5.34
CA PRO A 279 15.63 1.69 -4.21
C PRO A 279 15.95 2.31 -2.85
N GLN A 280 17.11 2.96 -2.70
CA GLN A 280 17.53 3.56 -1.44
C GLN A 280 16.51 4.60 -0.96
N LYS A 281 16.12 5.50 -1.87
CA LYS A 281 15.17 6.57 -1.60
C LYS A 281 13.77 6.08 -1.29
N THR A 282 13.26 5.15 -2.09
CA THR A 282 11.93 4.58 -1.88
C THR A 282 11.85 3.80 -0.58
N LEU A 283 12.85 2.98 -0.25
CA LEU A 283 12.88 2.21 1.01
C LEU A 283 13.05 3.10 2.23
N PHE A 284 13.93 4.10 2.17
CA PHE A 284 14.14 5.03 3.28
C PHE A 284 12.87 5.83 3.59
N CYS A 285 12.21 6.35 2.57
CA CYS A 285 10.96 7.08 2.73
C CYS A 285 9.79 6.17 3.11
N PHE A 286 9.73 4.95 2.56
CA PHE A 286 8.76 3.93 2.98
C PHE A 286 8.90 3.60 4.46
N TRP A 287 10.13 3.42 4.94
CA TRP A 287 10.41 3.20 6.37
C TRP A 287 9.95 4.37 7.23
N TRP A 288 10.23 5.61 6.81
CA TRP A 288 9.72 6.80 7.50
C TRP A 288 8.20 6.80 7.58
N GLY A 289 7.50 6.50 6.47
CA GLY A 289 6.04 6.41 6.42
C GLY A 289 5.49 5.32 7.34
N LEU A 290 6.07 4.12 7.29
CA LEU A 290 5.67 2.96 8.10
C LEU A 290 5.80 3.24 9.60
N ARG A 291 6.95 3.76 10.03
CA ARG A 291 7.20 4.13 11.44
C ARG A 291 6.16 5.12 11.95
N ASN A 292 5.86 6.15 11.18
CA ASN A 292 4.90 7.15 11.60
C ASN A 292 3.46 6.62 11.54
N LEU A 293 3.09 5.80 10.55
CA LEU A 293 1.74 5.23 10.51
C LEU A 293 1.48 4.21 11.63
N SER A 294 2.54 3.60 12.17
CA SER A 294 2.42 2.65 13.30
C SER A 294 2.22 3.32 14.65
N SER A 295 2.35 4.65 14.75
CA SER A 295 2.40 5.41 16.01
C SER A 295 3.49 4.96 17.00
N PHE A 296 4.30 3.94 16.63
CA PHE A 296 5.35 3.38 17.44
C PHE A 296 6.66 4.15 17.18
N GLY A 297 7.11 4.90 18.19
CA GLY A 297 8.33 5.69 18.09
C GLY A 297 8.20 6.93 17.19
N GLN A 298 7.01 7.54 17.08
CA GLN A 298 6.87 8.88 16.50
C GLN A 298 7.60 9.90 17.38
N ASN A 299 8.39 10.78 16.77
CA ASN A 299 8.93 11.98 17.42
C ASN A 299 8.96 13.09 16.37
N LEU A 300 7.77 13.49 15.93
CA LEU A 300 7.59 14.49 14.88
C LEU A 300 7.64 15.86 15.52
N GLU A 301 8.77 16.54 15.35
CA GLU A 301 8.96 17.93 15.75
C GLU A 301 8.68 18.84 14.54
N THR A 302 7.63 19.65 14.64
CA THR A 302 7.16 20.50 13.56
C THR A 302 7.68 21.92 13.68
N SER A 303 7.98 22.56 12.54
CA SER A 303 8.20 24.00 12.48
C SER A 303 6.86 24.78 12.60
N PRO A 304 6.86 26.12 12.74
CA PRO A 304 5.63 26.93 12.73
C PRO A 304 4.93 27.01 11.35
N ASP A 305 5.22 26.11 10.41
CA ASP A 305 4.55 26.06 9.12
C ASP A 305 3.15 25.42 9.22
N TYR A 306 2.14 26.15 8.74
CA TYR A 306 0.76 25.70 8.77
C TYR A 306 0.53 24.34 8.07
N TRP A 307 1.15 24.10 6.91
CA TRP A 307 0.89 22.90 6.12
C TRP A 307 1.58 21.67 6.67
N GLU A 308 2.79 21.85 7.19
CA GLU A 308 3.48 20.82 7.96
C GLU A 308 2.66 20.38 9.18
N ASN A 309 2.11 21.34 9.93
CA ASN A 309 1.25 21.04 11.07
C ASN A 309 -0.02 20.29 10.67
N CYS A 310 -0.72 20.74 9.62
CA CYS A 310 -1.88 20.02 9.09
C CYS A 310 -1.51 18.60 8.65
N PHE A 311 -0.39 18.42 7.95
CA PHE A 311 0.07 17.10 7.49
C PHE A 311 0.37 16.17 8.67
N THR A 312 1.08 16.66 9.70
CA THR A 312 1.39 15.89 10.93
C THR A 312 0.12 15.51 11.70
N ILE A 313 -0.88 16.40 11.80
CA ILE A 313 -2.17 16.07 12.43
C ILE A 313 -2.87 14.93 11.67
N LEU A 314 -2.89 14.99 10.34
CA LEU A 314 -3.48 13.94 9.51
C LEU A 314 -2.73 12.61 9.69
N ILE A 315 -1.40 12.62 9.75
CA ILE A 315 -0.59 11.42 10.02
C ILE A 315 -0.99 10.80 11.36
N SER A 316 -1.12 11.60 12.42
CA SER A 316 -1.48 11.11 13.75
C SER A 316 -2.88 10.49 13.79
N ILE A 317 -3.88 11.15 13.19
CA ILE A 317 -5.27 10.66 13.17
C ILE A 317 -5.37 9.39 12.31
N PHE A 318 -4.91 9.45 11.06
CA PHE A 318 -5.00 8.31 10.14
C PHE A 318 -4.10 7.15 10.57
N GLY A 319 -2.92 7.42 11.11
CA GLY A 319 -2.02 6.40 11.63
C GLY A 319 -2.65 5.58 12.75
N LEU A 320 -3.22 6.25 13.75
CA LEU A 320 -3.91 5.57 14.85
C LEU A 320 -5.10 4.72 14.34
N LEU A 321 -5.96 5.31 13.51
CA LEU A 321 -7.13 4.61 12.97
C LEU A 321 -6.76 3.39 12.12
N LEU A 322 -5.80 3.56 11.20
CA LEU A 322 -5.36 2.48 10.31
C LEU A 322 -4.62 1.39 11.05
N PHE A 323 -3.80 1.75 12.05
CA PHE A 323 -3.07 0.77 12.86
C PHE A 323 -4.02 -0.07 13.72
N LEU A 324 -5.00 0.55 14.38
CA LEU A 324 -6.04 -0.16 15.13
C LEU A 324 -6.89 -1.05 14.22
N TYR A 325 -7.27 -0.55 13.05
CA TYR A 325 -7.99 -1.34 12.05
C TYR A 325 -7.17 -2.56 11.59
N PHE A 326 -5.89 -2.37 11.28
CA PHE A 326 -4.98 -3.43 10.85
C PHE A 326 -4.80 -4.50 11.93
N ILE A 327 -4.43 -4.09 13.16
CA ILE A 327 -4.24 -5.00 14.29
C ILE A 327 -5.53 -5.74 14.61
N GLY A 328 -6.68 -5.04 14.68
CA GLY A 328 -7.96 -5.66 14.98
C GLY A 328 -8.31 -6.77 13.99
N ASN A 329 -8.09 -6.53 12.69
CA ASN A 329 -8.33 -7.55 11.68
C ASN A 329 -7.29 -8.68 11.70
N LEU A 330 -6.02 -8.38 11.99
CA LEU A 330 -4.97 -9.38 12.10
C LEU A 330 -5.20 -10.30 13.31
N GLN A 331 -5.64 -9.73 14.44
CA GLN A 331 -5.96 -10.47 15.66
C GLN A 331 -7.06 -11.52 15.43
N VAL A 332 -8.11 -11.19 14.67
CA VAL A 332 -9.17 -12.15 14.31
C VAL A 332 -8.60 -13.35 13.55
N TYR A 333 -7.68 -13.12 12.63
CA TYR A 333 -7.02 -14.21 11.89
C TYR A 333 -6.16 -15.08 12.81
N MET A 334 -5.31 -14.46 13.64
CA MET A 334 -4.45 -15.19 14.58
C MET A 334 -5.27 -16.03 15.57
N GLN A 335 -6.36 -15.47 16.10
CA GLN A 335 -7.29 -16.18 16.98
C GLN A 335 -7.98 -17.35 16.28
N SER A 336 -8.36 -17.19 15.01
CA SER A 336 -8.93 -18.29 14.22
C SER A 336 -7.96 -19.46 14.10
N GLU A 337 -6.69 -19.21 13.75
CA GLU A 337 -5.67 -20.28 13.67
C GLU A 337 -5.40 -20.93 15.03
N ALA A 338 -5.30 -20.13 16.10
CA ALA A 338 -5.13 -20.65 17.46
C ALA A 338 -6.31 -21.55 17.88
N SER A 339 -7.54 -21.16 17.55
CA SER A 339 -8.73 -21.97 17.82
C SER A 339 -8.74 -23.28 17.03
N GLU A 340 -8.33 -23.28 15.76
CA GLU A 340 -8.20 -24.50 14.96
C GLU A 340 -7.14 -25.45 15.55
N TRP A 341 -6.01 -24.89 15.99
CA TRP A 341 -4.96 -25.66 16.64
C TRP A 341 -5.46 -26.30 17.95
N LEU A 342 -6.15 -25.52 18.78
CA LEU A 342 -6.69 -26.01 20.05
C LEU A 342 -7.72 -27.13 19.83
N GLN A 343 -8.57 -27.01 18.82
CA GLN A 343 -9.52 -28.06 18.45
C GLN A 343 -8.81 -29.35 18.03
N ARG A 344 -7.74 -29.25 17.23
CA ARG A 344 -6.93 -30.42 16.84
C ARG A 344 -6.23 -31.05 18.04
N TYR A 345 -5.71 -30.23 18.96
CA TYR A 345 -5.09 -30.70 20.20
C TYR A 345 -6.10 -31.47 21.07
N LYS A 346 -7.27 -30.89 21.34
CA LYS A 346 -8.35 -31.55 22.11
C LYS A 346 -8.76 -32.87 21.47
N GLN A 347 -8.89 -32.92 20.15
CA GLN A 347 -9.29 -34.15 19.46
C GLN A 347 -8.21 -35.25 19.52
N ARG A 348 -6.92 -34.90 19.44
CA ARG A 348 -5.82 -35.86 19.63
C ARG A 348 -5.75 -36.36 21.06
N SER A 349 -5.89 -35.45 22.03
CA SER A 349 -5.88 -35.79 23.46
C SER A 349 -7.05 -36.71 23.82
N TYR A 350 -8.27 -36.43 23.33
CA TYR A 350 -9.44 -37.28 23.53
C TYR A 350 -9.23 -38.69 22.95
N HIS A 351 -8.72 -38.81 21.71
CA HIS A 351 -8.41 -40.11 21.13
C HIS A 351 -7.32 -40.87 21.90
N GLY A 352 -6.30 -40.17 22.41
CA GLY A 352 -5.27 -40.78 23.25
C GLY A 352 -5.83 -41.34 24.56
N ILE A 353 -6.68 -40.58 25.25
CA ILE A 353 -7.34 -41.03 26.49
C ILE A 353 -8.26 -42.23 26.21
N HIS A 354 -9.05 -42.18 25.13
CA HIS A 354 -9.94 -43.29 24.77
C HIS A 354 -9.15 -44.57 24.47
N ALA A 355 -8.07 -44.47 23.71
CA ALA A 355 -7.21 -45.61 23.39
C ALA A 355 -6.55 -46.21 24.65
N ALA A 356 -6.13 -45.36 25.61
CA ALA A 356 -5.58 -45.82 26.88
C ALA A 356 -6.62 -46.60 27.70
N ASN A 357 -7.84 -46.08 27.83
CA ASN A 357 -8.92 -46.76 28.56
C ASN A 357 -9.30 -48.09 27.91
N GLU A 358 -9.35 -48.18 26.57
CA GLU A 358 -9.62 -49.44 25.86
C GLU A 358 -8.54 -50.50 26.12
N LEU A 359 -7.27 -50.09 26.17
CA LEU A 359 -6.14 -50.95 26.53
C LEU A 359 -6.27 -51.48 27.96
N GLU A 360 -6.56 -50.63 28.94
CA GLU A 360 -6.77 -51.05 30.34
C GLU A 360 -7.95 -52.04 30.46
N THR A 361 -9.05 -51.76 29.75
CA THR A 361 -10.24 -52.64 29.77
C THR A 361 -9.93 -54.00 29.14
N PHE A 362 -9.13 -54.02 28.07
CA PHE A 362 -8.67 -55.26 27.44
C PHE A 362 -7.74 -56.04 28.37
N GLU A 363 -6.81 -55.37 29.03
CA GLU A 363 -5.88 -55.96 30.00
C GLU A 363 -6.65 -56.59 31.18
N GLN A 364 -7.62 -55.89 31.76
CA GLN A 364 -8.50 -56.45 32.80
C GLN A 364 -9.30 -57.67 32.35
N ARG A 365 -9.87 -57.65 31.13
CA ARG A 365 -10.60 -58.81 30.58
C ARG A 365 -9.68 -60.01 30.37
N SER A 366 -8.46 -59.76 29.92
CA SER A 366 -7.46 -60.82 29.73
C SER A 366 -7.05 -61.46 31.06
N HIS A 367 -6.82 -60.65 32.11
CA HIS A 367 -6.52 -61.14 33.45
C HIS A 367 -7.67 -61.95 34.05
N HIS A 368 -8.91 -61.50 33.92
CA HIS A 368 -10.08 -62.26 34.39
C HIS A 368 -10.26 -63.59 33.66
N ALA A 369 -10.00 -63.63 32.34
CA ALA A 369 -10.09 -64.87 31.57
C ALA A 369 -9.01 -65.89 31.98
N ILE A 370 -7.80 -65.41 32.30
CA ILE A 370 -6.70 -66.26 32.79
C ILE A 370 -6.99 -66.83 34.18
N GLN A 371 -7.63 -66.07 35.08
CA GLN A 371 -7.98 -66.56 36.42
C GLN A 371 -9.19 -67.51 36.45
N ALA A 372 -10.01 -67.52 35.40
CA ALA A 372 -11.20 -68.38 35.29
C ALA A 372 -10.94 -69.74 34.61
N ALA A 373 -9.73 -69.93 34.06
CA ALA A 373 -9.23 -71.18 33.47
C ALA A 373 -8.29 -71.87 34.47
#